data_AF-A0A3S0A6R9-F1
#
_entry.id   AF-A0A3S0A6R9-F1
#
_cell.length_a   1.000
_cell.length_b   1.000
_cell.length_c   1.000
_cell.angle_alpha   90.00
_cell.angle_beta   90.00
_cell.angle_gamma   90.00
#
_symmetry.space_group_name_H-M   'P 1'
#
loop_
_entity.id
_entity.type
_entity.pdbx_description
1 polymer ?
#
loop_
_entity_poly.entity_id
_entity_poly.type
_entity_poly.pdbx_seq_one_letter_code
_entity_poly.pdbx_strand_id
1 'polypeptide(L)'
;MAKPEASYIFKQWKVISPTGLAITGNTFTMPNEAVTVKAVFEEKPGSTSSSGSSSSSIPPAKDYSAIIKVKDASGNSTKDTNLSVTIDAKTGTAVFDTAPIDNLTSNGRTSIITVPSIPDVITYTMGIPISYLSTADKQGALTVNTVNGSITVPSNMLSGTKGTVGTKVEISISQDDKSLLPEAAKTVIGERPLIKLSMSIDGKQLEWNNPDAPVTVSIPYSPTAAELVNSEGIIIWYIDGNGKSIAIPNGHYDPSAGTVTFTTTHFSYYAVGYNKVSFADVAATAWYNKAVGFVGARSITTGTGNGNFSPNAKLTRGDFLVMLMRAYQIVPDDNQLNNFIDAGSSYYAGYLAAAKRLGIAEGTGNNRYDPTREITRQEMFTLLYNALKVSDELPQSNSGKRLSSFSDAEHIASWAKGSMTFLVEAGIIGGSAEQLTPASTATRAEIAQVLYNLLSR
;
A
#
# COMPACT_ATOMS: atom_id res chain seq x y z
N MET A 1 17.24 -26.45 9.09
CA MET A 1 17.27 -27.89 9.39
C MET A 1 16.03 -28.23 10.20
N ALA A 2 15.16 -29.14 9.73
CA ALA A 2 14.07 -29.68 10.53
C ALA A 2 14.68 -30.51 11.68
N LYS A 3 14.35 -30.20 12.93
CA LYS A 3 14.87 -30.91 14.10
C LYS A 3 13.74 -31.80 14.64
N PRO A 4 13.93 -33.13 14.72
CA PRO A 4 12.89 -34.03 15.20
C PRO A 4 12.74 -33.97 16.72
N GLU A 5 11.65 -34.51 17.25
CA GLU A 5 11.47 -34.79 18.68
C GLU A 5 12.58 -35.72 19.20
N ALA A 6 12.85 -35.66 20.52
CA ALA A 6 14.01 -36.32 21.14
C ALA A 6 14.08 -37.85 20.91
N SER A 7 12.96 -38.50 20.62
CA SER A 7 12.81 -39.93 20.34
C SER A 7 13.15 -40.33 18.90
N TYR A 8 13.33 -39.39 17.98
CA TYR A 8 13.53 -39.67 16.56
C TYR A 8 14.91 -39.17 16.07
N ILE A 9 15.49 -39.89 15.12
CA ILE A 9 16.72 -39.52 14.39
C ILE A 9 16.41 -39.28 12.92
N PHE A 10 17.14 -38.35 12.31
CA PHE A 10 17.05 -38.13 10.87
C PHE A 10 17.54 -39.38 10.15
N LYS A 11 16.68 -39.94 9.29
CA LYS A 11 16.97 -41.14 8.50
C LYS A 11 17.51 -40.75 7.13
N GLN A 12 16.73 -39.99 6.37
CA GLN A 12 17.06 -39.61 4.99
C GLN A 12 16.16 -38.50 4.46
N TRP A 13 16.55 -37.90 3.34
CA TRP A 13 15.66 -37.06 2.53
C TRP A 13 14.86 -37.94 1.56
N LYS A 14 13.56 -37.64 1.42
CA LYS A 14 12.69 -38.22 0.39
C LYS A 14 12.39 -37.17 -0.66
N VAL A 15 12.71 -37.46 -1.92
CA VAL A 15 12.34 -36.63 -3.06
C VAL A 15 10.85 -36.82 -3.35
N ILE A 16 10.12 -35.71 -3.45
CA ILE A 16 8.72 -35.67 -3.88
C ILE A 16 8.61 -35.26 -5.35
N SER A 17 9.46 -34.34 -5.80
CA SER A 17 9.57 -33.90 -7.19
C SER A 17 10.95 -33.27 -7.45
N PRO A 18 11.55 -33.41 -8.65
CA PRO A 18 11.08 -34.22 -9.78
C PRO A 18 11.40 -35.72 -9.62
N THR A 19 10.65 -36.57 -10.33
CA THR A 19 10.90 -38.02 -10.35
C THR A 19 12.29 -38.31 -10.94
N GLY A 20 13.13 -39.04 -10.22
CA GLY A 20 14.49 -39.41 -10.66
C GLY A 20 15.63 -38.56 -10.08
N LEU A 21 15.32 -37.49 -9.34
CA LEU A 21 16.35 -36.79 -8.55
C LEU A 21 16.83 -37.70 -7.41
N ALA A 22 18.15 -37.86 -7.29
CA ALA A 22 18.79 -38.64 -6.22
C ALA A 22 19.51 -37.69 -5.24
N ILE A 23 19.42 -38.01 -3.95
CA ILE A 23 20.14 -37.29 -2.88
C ILE A 23 21.20 -38.24 -2.32
N THR A 24 22.46 -37.83 -2.39
CA THR A 24 23.61 -38.60 -1.89
C THR A 24 24.34 -37.75 -0.86
N GLY A 25 24.53 -38.28 0.36
CA GLY A 25 25.27 -37.57 1.41
C GLY A 25 24.72 -36.18 1.76
N ASN A 26 23.37 -36.02 1.75
CA ASN A 26 22.67 -34.73 1.93
C ASN A 26 22.93 -33.68 0.84
N THR A 27 23.39 -34.09 -0.33
CA THR A 27 23.61 -33.20 -1.48
C THR A 27 22.90 -33.73 -2.73
N PHE A 28 22.51 -32.83 -3.62
CA PHE A 28 22.03 -33.14 -4.96
C PHE A 28 22.43 -32.02 -5.92
N THR A 29 22.50 -32.33 -7.21
CA THR A 29 22.71 -31.31 -8.25
C THR A 29 21.38 -30.64 -8.56
N MET A 30 21.30 -29.31 -8.38
CA MET A 30 20.06 -28.56 -8.62
C MET A 30 19.61 -28.68 -10.08
N PRO A 31 18.42 -29.24 -10.37
CA PRO A 31 17.87 -29.30 -11.72
C PRO A 31 17.33 -27.92 -12.15
N ASN A 32 16.99 -27.77 -13.43
CA ASN A 32 16.33 -26.58 -13.97
C ASN A 32 14.81 -26.54 -13.70
N GLU A 33 14.35 -27.21 -12.63
CA GLU A 33 12.95 -27.35 -12.26
C GLU A 33 12.78 -27.20 -10.74
N ALA A 34 11.55 -26.98 -10.28
CA ALA A 34 11.24 -26.87 -8.86
C ALA A 34 11.46 -28.20 -8.12
N VAL A 35 12.22 -28.15 -7.02
CA VAL A 35 12.54 -29.32 -6.19
C VAL A 35 11.71 -29.31 -4.92
N THR A 36 11.00 -30.41 -4.65
CA THR A 36 10.30 -30.62 -3.38
C THR A 36 10.85 -31.87 -2.70
N VAL A 37 11.34 -31.72 -1.47
CA VAL A 37 11.88 -32.81 -0.64
C VAL A 37 11.24 -32.80 0.73
N LYS A 38 11.17 -33.97 1.38
CA LYS A 38 10.73 -34.12 2.78
C LYS A 38 11.82 -34.80 3.60
N ALA A 39 12.04 -34.33 4.82
CA ALA A 39 12.88 -35.04 5.79
C ALA A 39 12.10 -36.25 6.34
N VAL A 40 12.73 -37.42 6.37
CA VAL A 40 12.18 -38.64 6.98
C VAL A 40 12.95 -38.91 8.26
N PHE A 41 12.22 -39.18 9.33
CA PHE A 41 12.76 -39.51 10.65
C PHE A 41 12.35 -40.92 11.05
N GLU A 42 13.17 -41.59 11.87
CA GLU A 42 12.86 -42.89 12.46
C GLU A 42 13.13 -42.89 13.95
N GLU A 43 12.41 -43.73 14.69
CA GLU A 43 12.53 -43.83 16.14
C GLU A 43 13.89 -44.43 16.53
N LYS A 44 14.51 -43.92 17.60
CA LYS A 44 15.79 -44.43 18.11
C LYS A 44 15.63 -45.90 18.56
N PRO A 45 16.48 -46.83 18.12
CA PRO A 45 16.45 -48.20 18.62
C PRO A 45 16.77 -48.24 20.12
N GLY A 46 15.83 -48.70 20.96
CA GLY A 46 16.04 -48.91 22.40
C GLY A 46 15.12 -48.14 23.36
N SER A 47 14.11 -47.42 22.89
CA SER A 47 13.11 -46.78 23.75
C SER A 47 12.01 -47.76 24.18
N THR A 48 12.24 -48.51 25.27
CA THR A 48 11.19 -49.25 25.97
C THR A 48 10.34 -48.28 26.79
N SER A 49 9.04 -48.26 26.50
CA SER A 49 8.02 -47.50 27.22
C SER A 49 7.95 -47.92 28.70
N SER A 50 8.26 -46.99 29.61
CA SER A 50 7.90 -47.09 31.02
C SER A 50 6.98 -45.94 31.39
N SER A 51 5.79 -46.29 31.86
CA SER A 51 4.78 -45.39 32.40
C SER A 51 5.28 -44.81 33.72
N GLY A 52 5.87 -43.62 33.68
CA GLY A 52 6.25 -42.84 34.85
C GLY A 52 5.60 -41.47 34.79
N SER A 53 4.68 -41.22 35.71
CA SER A 53 4.11 -39.90 35.99
C SER A 53 5.25 -38.88 36.11
N SER A 54 5.36 -37.97 35.15
CA SER A 54 6.39 -36.94 35.14
C SER A 54 5.75 -35.59 34.84
N SER A 55 6.01 -34.69 35.79
CA SER A 55 5.81 -33.25 35.69
C SER A 55 6.22 -32.73 34.32
N SER A 56 5.31 -32.00 33.68
CA SER A 56 5.50 -31.35 32.38
C SER A 56 6.70 -30.40 32.41
N SER A 57 7.90 -30.88 32.08
CA SER A 57 9.02 -30.02 31.74
C SER A 57 8.77 -29.47 30.34
N ILE A 58 8.32 -28.22 30.29
CA ILE A 58 8.16 -27.40 29.09
C ILE A 58 9.48 -27.46 28.29
N PRO A 59 9.46 -27.80 26.98
CA PRO A 59 10.66 -27.72 26.16
C PRO A 59 11.25 -26.30 26.22
N PRO A 60 12.58 -26.12 26.24
CA PRO A 60 13.16 -24.79 26.31
C PRO A 60 12.66 -23.93 25.14
N ALA A 61 12.17 -22.73 25.48
CA ALA A 61 11.70 -21.76 24.50
C ALA A 61 12.81 -21.52 23.47
N LYS A 62 12.48 -21.71 22.19
CA LYS A 62 13.42 -21.38 21.11
C LYS A 62 13.52 -19.86 21.06
N ASP A 63 14.72 -19.32 21.26
CA ASP A 63 14.95 -17.88 21.17
C ASP A 63 14.84 -17.43 19.71
N TYR A 64 13.99 -16.43 19.47
CA TYR A 64 13.86 -15.76 18.19
C TYR A 64 14.44 -14.35 18.30
N SER A 65 15.08 -13.89 17.24
CA SER A 65 15.61 -12.53 17.14
C SER A 65 15.27 -11.90 15.80
N ALA A 66 14.86 -10.64 15.83
CA ALA A 66 14.75 -9.79 14.65
C ALA A 66 16.10 -9.15 14.33
N ILE A 67 16.36 -8.91 13.04
CA ILE A 67 17.57 -8.23 12.57
C ILE A 67 17.20 -6.78 12.26
N ILE A 68 17.95 -5.83 12.82
CA ILE A 68 17.76 -4.40 12.60
C ILE A 68 18.90 -3.87 11.74
N LYS A 69 18.53 -3.16 10.68
CA LYS A 69 19.44 -2.40 9.81
C LYS A 69 19.06 -0.94 9.82
N VAL A 70 19.99 -0.05 10.15
CA VAL A 70 19.76 1.40 10.20
C VAL A 70 20.59 2.07 9.11
N LYS A 71 19.99 3.03 8.41
CA LYS A 71 20.66 3.94 7.49
C LYS A 71 20.52 5.38 7.98
N ASP A 72 21.62 6.13 7.94
CA ASP A 72 21.59 7.57 8.19
C ASP A 72 20.99 8.36 7.02
N ALA A 73 20.79 9.66 7.22
CA ALA A 73 20.25 10.56 6.19
C ALA A 73 21.14 10.65 4.92
N SER A 74 22.41 10.24 5.00
CA SER A 74 23.33 10.16 3.86
C SER A 74 23.31 8.78 3.17
N GLY A 75 22.51 7.83 3.68
CA GLY A 75 22.39 6.48 3.16
C GLY A 75 23.43 5.48 3.68
N ASN A 76 24.29 5.87 4.63
CA ASN A 76 25.30 4.98 5.20
C ASN A 76 24.65 3.99 6.17
N SER A 77 24.97 2.70 6.02
CA SER A 77 24.49 1.65 6.91
C SER A 77 25.28 1.57 8.21
N THR A 78 24.60 1.37 9.33
CA THR A 78 25.22 0.94 10.58
C THR A 78 25.42 -0.57 10.61
N LYS A 79 26.15 -1.06 11.62
CA LYS A 79 26.25 -2.50 11.90
C LYS A 79 24.86 -3.07 12.25
N ASP A 80 24.54 -4.23 11.70
CA ASP A 80 23.34 -4.98 12.03
C ASP A 80 23.27 -5.27 13.54
N THR A 81 22.09 -5.08 14.12
CA THR A 81 21.83 -5.34 15.54
C THR A 81 20.69 -6.33 15.70
N ASN A 82 20.79 -7.23 16.68
CA ASN A 82 19.73 -8.19 16.97
C ASN A 82 18.80 -7.65 18.04
N LEU A 83 17.51 -7.89 17.87
CA LEU A 83 16.48 -7.59 18.84
C LEU A 83 15.75 -8.86 19.24
N SER A 84 15.63 -9.11 20.54
CA SER A 84 14.93 -10.29 21.06
C SER A 84 13.44 -10.25 20.73
N VAL A 85 12.89 -11.40 20.34
CA VAL A 85 11.47 -11.59 20.05
C VAL A 85 10.90 -12.57 21.07
N THR A 86 9.88 -12.12 21.81
CA THR A 86 9.16 -12.95 22.80
C THR A 86 7.88 -13.49 22.20
N ILE A 87 7.58 -14.77 22.41
CA ILE A 87 6.38 -15.42 21.88
C ILE A 87 5.38 -15.65 22.99
N ASP A 88 4.19 -15.09 22.85
CA ASP A 88 3.02 -15.51 23.61
C ASP A 88 2.30 -16.63 22.86
N ALA A 89 2.61 -17.87 23.23
CA ALA A 89 2.04 -19.07 22.61
C ALA A 89 0.52 -19.20 22.85
N LYS A 90 -0.06 -18.50 23.84
CA LYS A 90 -1.52 -18.56 24.09
C LYS A 90 -2.29 -17.76 23.04
N THR A 91 -1.71 -16.65 22.60
CA THR A 91 -2.34 -15.73 21.64
C THR A 91 -1.77 -15.85 20.23
N GLY A 92 -0.69 -16.62 20.04
CA GLY A 92 0.00 -16.70 18.75
C GLY A 92 0.66 -15.38 18.38
N THR A 93 1.17 -14.64 19.38
CA THR A 93 1.72 -13.28 19.20
C THR A 93 3.24 -13.27 19.40
N ALA A 94 3.97 -12.71 18.44
CA ALA A 94 5.36 -12.34 18.59
C ALA A 94 5.48 -10.86 18.97
N VAL A 95 6.17 -10.57 20.07
CA VAL A 95 6.38 -9.21 20.59
C VAL A 95 7.86 -8.88 20.59
N PHE A 96 8.21 -7.68 20.09
CA PHE A 96 9.57 -7.16 20.13
C PHE A 96 9.53 -5.65 20.40
N ASP A 97 10.42 -5.19 21.29
CA ASP A 97 10.44 -3.82 21.78
C ASP A 97 11.67 -3.08 21.25
N THR A 98 11.46 -1.94 20.60
CA THR A 98 12.54 -1.18 19.98
C THR A 98 13.22 -0.20 20.94
N ALA A 99 12.70 -0.02 22.16
CA ALA A 99 13.26 0.89 23.17
C ALA A 99 14.76 0.66 23.49
N PRO A 100 15.32 -0.57 23.47
CA PRO A 100 16.75 -0.79 23.70
C PRO A 100 17.67 -0.25 22.60
N ILE A 101 17.12 0.19 21.46
CA ILE A 101 17.89 0.62 20.30
C ILE A 101 17.68 2.12 20.10
N ASP A 102 18.73 2.90 20.34
CA ASP A 102 18.68 4.36 20.20
C ASP A 102 18.56 4.81 18.74
N ASN A 103 17.83 5.90 18.52
CA ASN A 103 17.84 6.68 17.27
C ASN A 103 17.38 5.93 16.00
N LEU A 104 16.33 5.12 16.05
CA LEU A 104 15.85 4.40 14.86
C LEU A 104 15.27 5.31 13.76
N THR A 105 14.73 6.47 14.14
CA THR A 105 14.03 7.37 13.20
C THR A 105 14.52 8.81 13.27
N SER A 106 15.23 9.21 14.32
CA SER A 106 15.66 10.60 14.51
C SER A 106 16.75 11.02 13.53
N ASN A 107 16.74 12.30 13.14
CA ASN A 107 17.71 12.93 12.21
C ASN A 107 17.70 12.29 10.81
N GLY A 108 16.50 12.05 10.27
CA GLY A 108 16.34 11.48 8.91
C GLY A 108 16.80 10.03 8.75
N ARG A 109 16.89 9.27 9.84
CA ARG A 109 17.26 7.86 9.79
C ARG A 109 16.13 6.99 9.27
N THR A 110 16.50 6.00 8.46
CA THR A 110 15.58 4.94 8.02
C THR A 110 16.04 3.61 8.57
N SER A 111 15.14 2.92 9.25
CA SER A 111 15.43 1.64 9.91
C SER A 111 14.56 0.53 9.36
N ILE A 112 15.12 -0.66 9.19
CA ILE A 112 14.42 -1.87 8.76
C ILE A 112 14.62 -2.94 9.83
N ILE A 113 13.52 -3.42 10.39
CA ILE A 113 13.47 -4.56 11.30
C ILE A 113 12.91 -5.75 10.52
N THR A 114 13.68 -6.82 10.41
CA THR A 114 13.25 -8.06 9.75
C THR A 114 13.04 -9.14 10.80
N VAL A 115 11.79 -9.56 10.95
CA VAL A 115 11.40 -10.64 11.86
C VAL A 115 11.34 -11.95 11.06
N PRO A 116 12.03 -13.03 11.48
CA PRO A 116 11.96 -14.31 10.80
C PRO A 116 10.56 -14.94 10.90
N SER A 117 10.27 -15.92 10.05
CA SER A 117 9.07 -16.75 10.21
C SER A 117 9.12 -17.52 11.52
N ILE A 118 8.03 -17.44 12.29
CA ILE A 118 7.87 -18.11 13.58
C ILE A 118 6.65 -19.04 13.49
N PRO A 119 6.79 -20.35 13.78
CA PRO A 119 5.67 -21.28 13.78
C PRO A 119 4.56 -20.83 14.73
N ASP A 120 3.31 -21.04 14.32
CA ASP A 120 2.09 -20.78 15.10
C ASP A 120 1.89 -19.30 15.52
N VAL A 121 2.71 -18.39 15.00
CA VAL A 121 2.54 -16.94 15.19
C VAL A 121 1.75 -16.36 14.03
N ILE A 122 0.62 -15.75 14.38
CA ILE A 122 -0.26 -15.04 13.45
C ILE A 122 -0.27 -13.54 13.67
N THR A 123 0.24 -13.04 14.80
CA THR A 123 0.30 -11.61 15.13
C THR A 123 1.72 -11.20 15.45
N TYR A 124 2.17 -10.09 14.86
CA TYR A 124 3.45 -9.46 15.19
C TYR A 124 3.19 -8.09 15.77
N THR A 125 3.61 -7.86 17.01
CA THR A 125 3.44 -6.60 17.73
C THR A 125 4.80 -5.96 18.01
N MET A 126 4.98 -4.75 17.49
CA MET A 126 6.17 -3.96 17.70
C MET A 126 5.90 -2.86 18.74
N GLY A 127 6.69 -2.86 19.81
CA GLY A 127 6.76 -1.73 20.73
C GLY A 127 7.70 -0.64 20.21
N ILE A 128 7.21 0.59 20.05
CA ILE A 128 7.99 1.75 19.62
C ILE A 128 7.88 2.87 20.64
N PRO A 129 9.00 3.45 21.12
CA PRO A 129 8.96 4.69 21.89
C PRO A 129 8.19 5.79 21.13
N ILE A 130 7.26 6.47 21.80
CA ILE A 130 6.45 7.54 21.16
C ILE A 130 7.35 8.65 20.57
N SER A 131 8.50 8.91 21.20
CA SER A 131 9.51 9.87 20.74
C SER A 131 10.07 9.54 19.34
N TYR A 132 10.03 8.28 18.90
CA TYR A 132 10.50 7.89 17.57
C TYR A 132 9.49 8.22 16.46
N LEU A 133 8.21 8.38 16.81
CA LEU A 133 7.13 8.63 15.86
C LEU A 133 6.50 10.03 15.99
N SER A 134 7.08 10.90 16.82
CA SER A 134 6.59 12.26 17.08
C SER A 134 7.61 13.34 16.70
N THR A 135 8.46 13.05 15.72
CA THR A 135 9.49 14.00 15.26
C THR A 135 8.87 15.08 14.37
N ALA A 136 9.41 16.30 14.48
CA ALA A 136 8.94 17.44 13.69
C ALA A 136 9.59 17.52 12.30
N ASP A 137 10.71 16.83 12.07
CA ASP A 137 11.48 16.91 10.83
C ASP A 137 10.86 16.14 9.66
N LYS A 138 9.93 15.21 9.94
CA LYS A 138 9.24 14.30 8.99
C LYS A 138 10.17 13.45 8.12
N GLN A 139 11.44 13.31 8.47
CA GLN A 139 12.45 12.72 7.58
C GLN A 139 12.80 11.27 7.91
N GLY A 140 12.50 10.80 9.12
CA GLY A 140 12.76 9.41 9.51
C GLY A 140 11.65 8.44 9.16
N ALA A 141 11.97 7.16 9.08
CA ALA A 141 10.98 6.08 8.93
C ALA A 141 11.46 4.77 9.55
N LEU A 142 10.52 3.93 10.00
CA LEU A 142 10.77 2.60 10.52
C LEU A 142 9.94 1.57 9.76
N THR A 143 10.60 0.64 9.09
CA THR A 143 9.98 -0.48 8.38
C THR A 143 10.09 -1.75 9.22
N VAL A 144 9.00 -2.49 9.34
CA VAL A 144 8.98 -3.84 9.92
C VAL A 144 8.54 -4.82 8.87
N ASN A 145 9.39 -5.81 8.60
CA ASN A 145 9.10 -6.93 7.71
C ASN A 145 8.78 -8.16 8.55
N THR A 146 7.60 -8.73 8.29
CA THR A 146 7.13 -9.99 8.87
C THR A 146 6.63 -10.91 7.75
N VAL A 147 6.27 -12.15 8.07
CA VAL A 147 5.62 -13.04 7.10
C VAL A 147 4.21 -12.60 6.73
N ASN A 148 3.53 -11.83 7.59
CA ASN A 148 2.18 -11.30 7.32
C ASN A 148 2.21 -10.09 6.38
N GLY A 149 3.36 -9.42 6.33
CA GLY A 149 3.61 -8.25 5.51
C GLY A 149 4.57 -7.26 6.12
N SER A 150 4.73 -6.15 5.40
CA SER A 150 5.59 -5.04 5.78
C SER A 150 4.76 -3.82 6.17
N ILE A 151 5.18 -3.12 7.22
CA ILE A 151 4.65 -1.81 7.60
C ILE A 151 5.81 -0.84 7.68
N THR A 152 5.72 0.30 6.98
CA THR A 152 6.64 1.42 7.11
C THR A 152 5.92 2.59 7.76
N VAL A 153 6.31 2.91 8.99
CA VAL A 153 5.76 4.03 9.74
C VAL A 153 6.69 5.25 9.65
N PRO A 154 6.17 6.43 9.28
CA PRO A 154 6.97 7.63 9.25
C PRO A 154 7.20 8.16 10.67
N SER A 155 8.32 8.88 10.85
CA SER A 155 8.76 9.42 12.14
C SER A 155 7.88 10.54 12.70
N ASN A 156 6.90 11.02 11.95
CA ASN A 156 5.88 11.99 12.37
C ASN A 156 4.47 11.38 12.50
N MET A 157 4.34 10.04 12.44
CA MET A 157 3.07 9.32 12.48
C MET A 157 2.16 9.73 13.65
N LEU A 158 2.72 10.05 14.81
CA LEU A 158 1.99 10.44 16.02
C LEU A 158 1.94 11.96 16.24
N SER A 159 2.60 12.75 15.37
CA SER A 159 2.60 14.21 15.47
C SER A 159 1.17 14.74 15.26
N GLY A 160 0.65 15.48 16.26
CA GLY A 160 -0.71 16.03 16.24
C GLY A 160 -1.82 15.04 16.61
N THR A 161 -1.51 13.77 16.83
CA THR A 161 -2.50 12.75 17.22
C THR A 161 -2.90 12.92 18.70
N LYS A 162 -4.21 13.03 18.97
CA LYS A 162 -4.75 13.07 20.34
C LYS A 162 -4.66 11.70 21.02
N GLY A 163 -4.56 11.68 22.35
CA GLY A 163 -4.56 10.43 23.11
C GLY A 163 -3.23 9.69 23.14
N THR A 164 -2.15 10.32 22.66
CA THR A 164 -0.77 9.82 22.70
C THR A 164 -0.11 10.07 24.07
N VAL A 165 -0.78 9.64 25.14
CA VAL A 165 -0.27 9.75 26.51
C VAL A 165 0.28 8.39 26.93
N GLY A 166 1.61 8.29 27.05
CA GLY A 166 2.33 7.06 27.40
C GLY A 166 3.81 7.18 27.04
N THR A 167 4.57 6.10 27.21
CA THR A 167 5.99 6.06 26.79
C THR A 167 6.21 5.28 25.50
N LYS A 168 5.31 4.33 25.21
CA LYS A 168 5.43 3.38 24.10
C LYS A 168 4.10 3.20 23.38
N VAL A 169 4.16 3.13 22.06
CA VAL A 169 3.08 2.67 21.21
C VAL A 169 3.35 1.23 20.77
N GLU A 170 2.31 0.43 20.66
CA GLU A 170 2.36 -0.93 20.14
C GLU A 170 1.60 -0.95 18.82
N ILE A 171 2.30 -1.32 17.75
CA ILE A 171 1.71 -1.46 16.41
C ILE A 171 1.72 -2.94 16.05
N SER A 172 0.56 -3.46 15.64
CA SER A 172 0.40 -4.88 15.33
C SER A 172 -0.04 -5.10 13.89
N ILE A 173 0.55 -6.11 13.25
CA ILE A 173 0.07 -6.73 12.02
C ILE A 173 -0.31 -8.18 12.31
N SER A 174 -1.60 -8.50 12.20
CA SER A 174 -2.08 -9.87 12.31
C SER A 174 -2.61 -10.36 10.98
N GLN A 175 -2.34 -11.64 10.67
CA GLN A 175 -3.11 -12.39 9.71
C GLN A 175 -4.40 -12.81 10.43
N ASP A 176 -5.54 -12.37 9.93
CA ASP A 176 -6.81 -12.53 10.64
C ASP A 176 -7.76 -13.50 9.92
N ASP A 177 -8.71 -14.04 10.68
CA ASP A 177 -9.71 -14.96 10.17
C ASP A 177 -10.87 -14.19 9.54
N LYS A 178 -11.22 -14.57 8.31
CA LYS A 178 -12.35 -14.00 7.57
C LYS A 178 -13.69 -14.44 8.15
N SER A 179 -13.73 -15.47 9.01
CA SER A 179 -14.97 -16.01 9.58
C SER A 179 -15.83 -14.96 10.28
N LEU A 180 -15.18 -13.94 10.87
CA LEU A 180 -15.82 -12.83 11.59
C LEU A 180 -16.30 -11.68 10.67
N LEU A 181 -15.93 -11.70 9.39
CA LEU A 181 -16.39 -10.69 8.44
C LEU A 181 -17.82 -10.96 7.96
N PRO A 182 -18.59 -9.92 7.56
CA PRO A 182 -19.87 -10.13 6.89
C PRO A 182 -19.72 -10.90 5.57
N GLU A 183 -20.76 -11.64 5.19
CA GLU A 183 -20.75 -12.47 3.96
C GLU A 183 -20.45 -11.69 2.68
N ALA A 184 -20.88 -10.43 2.59
CA ALA A 184 -20.55 -9.54 1.48
C ALA A 184 -19.03 -9.32 1.37
N ALA A 185 -18.34 -9.08 2.49
CA ALA A 185 -16.89 -8.91 2.50
C ALA A 185 -16.16 -10.23 2.21
N LYS A 186 -16.61 -11.35 2.80
CA LYS A 186 -16.05 -12.69 2.51
C LYS A 186 -16.09 -13.04 1.03
N THR A 187 -17.22 -12.76 0.37
CA THR A 187 -17.40 -13.01 -1.07
C THR A 187 -16.40 -12.24 -1.92
N VAL A 188 -16.19 -10.97 -1.60
CA VAL A 188 -15.29 -10.07 -2.35
C VAL A 188 -13.81 -10.44 -2.15
N ILE A 189 -13.44 -10.86 -0.93
CA ILE A 189 -12.06 -11.22 -0.57
C ILE A 189 -11.70 -12.61 -1.12
N GLY A 190 -12.61 -13.58 -0.98
CA GLY A 190 -12.36 -14.98 -1.30
C GLY A 190 -11.22 -15.56 -0.47
N GLU A 191 -10.34 -16.35 -1.08
CA GLU A 191 -9.18 -16.99 -0.41
C GLU A 191 -7.98 -16.06 -0.20
N ARG A 192 -8.06 -14.79 -0.64
CA ARG A 192 -6.93 -13.86 -0.60
C ARG A 192 -6.56 -13.39 0.81
N PRO A 193 -5.33 -12.94 1.07
CA PRO A 193 -4.90 -12.49 2.39
C PRO A 193 -5.80 -11.41 3.00
N LEU A 194 -6.10 -11.57 4.29
CA LEU A 194 -6.72 -10.57 5.16
C LEU A 194 -5.73 -10.27 6.30
N ILE A 195 -5.43 -8.99 6.51
CA ILE A 195 -4.66 -8.54 7.65
C ILE A 195 -5.46 -7.56 8.49
N LYS A 196 -5.14 -7.48 9.77
CA LYS A 196 -5.57 -6.39 10.65
C LYS A 196 -4.36 -5.60 11.10
N LEU A 197 -4.44 -4.30 10.90
CA LEU A 197 -3.54 -3.32 11.50
C LEU A 197 -4.22 -2.76 12.75
N SER A 198 -3.47 -2.65 13.83
CA SER A 198 -3.97 -2.02 15.05
C SER A 198 -2.86 -1.31 15.80
N MET A 199 -3.27 -0.36 16.64
CA MET A 199 -2.38 0.40 17.50
C MET A 199 -2.93 0.37 18.92
N SER A 200 -2.04 0.24 19.91
CA SER A 200 -2.36 0.47 21.32
C SER A 200 -1.29 1.31 22.00
N ILE A 201 -1.68 2.00 23.07
CA ILE A 201 -0.75 2.67 23.99
C ILE A 201 -1.07 2.14 25.38
N ASP A 202 -0.06 1.61 26.06
CA ASP A 202 -0.19 1.00 27.39
C ASP A 202 -1.35 -0.03 27.47
N GLY A 203 -1.48 -0.88 26.44
CA GLY A 203 -2.50 -1.92 26.33
C GLY A 203 -3.92 -1.43 25.96
N LYS A 204 -4.13 -0.12 25.78
CA LYS A 204 -5.41 0.43 25.32
C LYS A 204 -5.37 0.68 23.83
N GLN A 205 -6.30 0.09 23.08
CA GLN A 205 -6.42 0.31 21.63
C GLN A 205 -6.68 1.80 21.33
N LEU A 206 -5.95 2.32 20.34
CA LEU A 206 -6.10 3.66 19.81
C LEU A 206 -6.56 3.57 18.35
N GLU A 207 -7.68 4.22 18.04
CA GLU A 207 -8.14 4.42 16.67
C GLU A 207 -7.29 5.51 16.01
N TRP A 208 -6.07 5.13 15.60
CA TRP A 208 -5.13 6.06 14.98
C TRP A 208 -5.64 6.55 13.61
N ASN A 209 -5.61 7.87 13.43
CA ASN A 209 -5.82 8.53 12.15
C ASN A 209 -4.88 9.74 12.05
N ASN A 210 -4.05 9.79 11.00
CA ASN A 210 -3.20 10.95 10.71
C ASN A 210 -3.02 11.13 9.19
N PRO A 211 -3.77 12.05 8.57
CA PRO A 211 -3.66 12.33 7.13
C PRO A 211 -2.29 12.86 6.71
N ASP A 212 -1.57 13.55 7.61
CA ASP A 212 -0.28 14.20 7.33
C ASP A 212 0.92 13.24 7.45
N ALA A 213 0.67 11.97 7.76
CA ALA A 213 1.69 10.95 8.02
C ALA A 213 1.22 9.54 7.58
N PRO A 214 0.97 9.33 6.28
CA PRO A 214 0.52 8.03 5.79
C PRO A 214 1.54 6.92 6.06
N VAL A 215 1.04 5.75 6.42
CA VAL A 215 1.82 4.52 6.62
C VAL A 215 1.79 3.71 5.34
N THR A 216 2.93 3.20 4.90
CA THR A 216 3.02 2.28 3.76
C THR A 216 2.91 0.84 4.24
N VAL A 217 2.10 0.04 3.56
CA VAL A 217 1.83 -1.36 3.89
C VAL A 217 2.02 -2.22 2.65
N SER A 218 2.71 -3.35 2.79
CA SER A 218 2.88 -4.33 1.71
C SER A 218 2.46 -5.72 2.18
N ILE A 219 1.50 -6.32 1.50
CA ILE A 219 0.96 -7.66 1.82
C ILE A 219 1.51 -8.67 0.81
N PRO A 220 2.24 -9.73 1.24
CA PRO A 220 2.68 -10.79 0.36
C PRO A 220 1.50 -11.43 -0.36
N TYR A 221 1.60 -11.55 -1.68
CA TYR A 221 0.55 -12.15 -2.49
C TYR A 221 1.13 -12.86 -3.70
N SER A 222 0.66 -14.08 -3.95
CA SER A 222 0.99 -14.87 -5.14
C SER A 222 -0.27 -14.96 -6.00
N PRO A 223 -0.46 -14.08 -7.00
CA PRO A 223 -1.65 -14.10 -7.81
C PRO A 223 -1.73 -15.38 -8.65
N THR A 224 -2.96 -15.80 -8.95
CA THR A 224 -3.17 -16.89 -9.90
C THR A 224 -2.75 -16.48 -11.31
N ALA A 225 -2.51 -17.46 -12.20
CA ALA A 225 -2.20 -17.17 -13.60
C ALA A 225 -3.28 -16.29 -14.28
N ALA A 226 -4.56 -16.48 -13.92
CA ALA A 226 -5.67 -15.66 -14.44
C ALA A 226 -5.64 -14.21 -13.95
N GLU A 227 -5.23 -13.98 -12.70
CA GLU A 227 -5.06 -12.64 -12.14
C GLU A 227 -3.85 -11.92 -12.73
N LEU A 228 -2.75 -12.65 -13.00
CA LEU A 228 -1.55 -12.08 -13.63
C LEU A 228 -1.81 -11.55 -15.04
N VAL A 229 -2.77 -12.12 -15.78
CA VAL A 229 -3.19 -11.58 -17.09
C VAL A 229 -3.81 -10.19 -16.95
N ASN A 230 -4.39 -9.85 -15.79
CA ASN A 230 -5.05 -8.57 -15.52
C ASN A 230 -4.65 -8.05 -14.13
N SER A 231 -3.35 -7.88 -13.90
CA SER A 231 -2.79 -7.52 -12.60
C SER A 231 -3.37 -6.21 -12.02
N GLU A 232 -3.85 -5.32 -12.89
CA GLU A 232 -4.47 -4.05 -12.54
C GLU A 232 -5.81 -4.23 -11.81
N GLY A 233 -6.43 -5.41 -11.93
CA GLY A 233 -7.59 -5.83 -11.15
C GLY A 233 -7.26 -6.29 -9.73
N ILE A 234 -5.98 -6.50 -9.40
CA ILE A 234 -5.55 -6.76 -8.02
C ILE A 234 -5.56 -5.43 -7.25
N ILE A 235 -6.32 -5.41 -6.16
CA ILE A 235 -6.60 -4.21 -5.36
C ILE A 235 -6.49 -4.50 -3.87
N ILE A 236 -6.58 -3.45 -3.06
CA ILE A 236 -6.75 -3.55 -1.61
C ILE A 236 -8.14 -3.05 -1.23
N TRP A 237 -8.82 -3.84 -0.40
CA TRP A 237 -10.05 -3.45 0.29
C TRP A 237 -9.73 -3.01 1.71
N TYR A 238 -10.10 -1.79 2.07
CA TYR A 238 -10.36 -1.39 3.45
C TYR A 238 -11.75 -1.90 3.85
N ILE A 239 -11.86 -2.54 5.01
CA ILE A 239 -13.15 -2.94 5.58
C ILE A 239 -13.47 -2.01 6.75
N ASP A 240 -14.56 -1.26 6.64
CA ASP A 240 -14.98 -0.31 7.69
C ASP A 240 -15.63 -1.01 8.89
N GLY A 241 -15.93 -0.26 9.96
CA GLY A 241 -16.57 -0.80 11.16
C GLY A 241 -17.98 -1.37 10.95
N ASN A 242 -18.60 -1.10 9.80
CA ASN A 242 -19.89 -1.69 9.39
C ASN A 242 -19.70 -2.89 8.45
N GLY A 243 -18.46 -3.27 8.16
CA GLY A 243 -18.11 -4.36 7.26
C GLY A 243 -18.22 -4.04 5.77
N LYS A 244 -18.32 -2.76 5.40
CA LYS A 244 -18.33 -2.32 4.00
C LYS A 244 -16.90 -2.33 3.45
N SER A 245 -16.72 -2.97 2.29
CA SER A 245 -15.47 -2.95 1.55
C SER A 245 -15.32 -1.68 0.71
N ILE A 246 -14.22 -0.96 0.88
CA ILE A 246 -13.89 0.27 0.16
C ILE A 246 -12.53 0.08 -0.51
N ALA A 247 -12.45 0.25 -1.82
CA ALA A 247 -11.19 0.09 -2.55
C ALA A 247 -10.23 1.23 -2.20
N ILE A 248 -8.96 0.90 -1.99
CA ILE A 248 -7.89 1.89 -1.78
C ILE A 248 -7.27 2.23 -3.14
N PRO A 249 -7.41 3.46 -3.65
CA PRO A 249 -6.98 3.82 -5.00
C PRO A 249 -5.48 3.66 -5.28
N ASN A 250 -4.62 3.92 -4.30
CA ASN A 250 -3.17 3.76 -4.47
C ASN A 250 -2.67 2.32 -4.25
N GLY A 251 -3.57 1.40 -3.91
CA GLY A 251 -3.21 -0.01 -3.77
C GLY A 251 -2.87 -0.63 -5.12
N HIS A 252 -1.74 -1.29 -5.24
CA HIS A 252 -1.31 -1.93 -6.49
C HIS A 252 -0.44 -3.18 -6.22
N TYR A 253 -0.45 -4.12 -7.16
CA TYR A 253 0.43 -5.29 -7.12
C TYR A 253 1.81 -4.94 -7.68
N ASP A 254 2.84 -5.16 -6.89
CA ASP A 254 4.25 -5.09 -7.30
C ASP A 254 4.74 -6.52 -7.61
N PRO A 255 4.90 -6.89 -8.89
CA PRO A 255 5.36 -8.21 -9.28
C PRO A 255 6.83 -8.48 -8.92
N SER A 256 7.64 -7.43 -8.74
CA SER A 256 9.05 -7.58 -8.39
C SER A 256 9.23 -7.93 -6.91
N ALA A 257 8.39 -7.35 -6.06
CA ALA A 257 8.35 -7.65 -4.62
C ALA A 257 7.47 -8.85 -4.29
N GLY A 258 6.52 -9.22 -5.15
CA GLY A 258 5.52 -10.25 -4.85
C GLY A 258 4.53 -9.80 -3.77
N THR A 259 4.19 -8.50 -3.76
CA THR A 259 3.35 -7.89 -2.73
C THR A 259 2.27 -7.01 -3.34
N VAL A 260 1.17 -6.81 -2.63
CA VAL A 260 0.24 -5.71 -2.89
C VAL A 260 0.55 -4.59 -1.92
N THR A 261 0.95 -3.43 -2.44
CA THR A 261 1.41 -2.27 -1.68
C THR A 261 0.36 -1.16 -1.74
N PHE A 262 0.15 -0.47 -0.61
CA PHE A 262 -0.74 0.68 -0.50
C PHE A 262 -0.26 1.61 0.62
N THR A 263 -0.79 2.82 0.69
CA THR A 263 -0.64 3.66 1.88
C THR A 263 -2.00 3.90 2.54
N THR A 264 -1.97 4.13 3.85
CA THR A 264 -3.18 4.43 4.63
C THR A 264 -2.87 5.40 5.76
N THR A 265 -3.87 6.19 6.14
CA THR A 265 -3.81 7.18 7.20
C THR A 265 -4.53 6.71 8.46
N HIS A 266 -5.05 5.48 8.48
CA HIS A 266 -5.68 4.88 9.66
C HIS A 266 -5.43 3.37 9.71
N PHE A 267 -5.66 2.75 10.86
CA PHE A 267 -5.56 1.31 11.02
C PHE A 267 -6.94 0.64 11.00
N SER A 268 -7.01 -0.53 10.38
CA SER A 268 -8.23 -1.36 10.25
C SER A 268 -7.87 -2.74 9.67
N TYR A 269 -8.90 -3.47 9.26
CA TYR A 269 -8.83 -4.61 8.37
C TYR A 269 -8.54 -4.17 6.92
N TYR A 270 -7.57 -4.84 6.31
CA TYR A 270 -7.18 -4.68 4.91
C TYR A 270 -7.09 -6.05 4.26
N ALA A 271 -7.65 -6.19 3.06
CA ALA A 271 -7.65 -7.44 2.33
C ALA A 271 -7.18 -7.26 0.89
N VAL A 272 -6.38 -8.20 0.41
CA VAL A 272 -6.11 -8.31 -1.02
C VAL A 272 -7.41 -8.74 -1.72
N GLY A 273 -7.74 -8.07 -2.81
CA GLY A 273 -8.93 -8.32 -3.62
C GLY A 273 -8.60 -8.47 -5.08
N TYR A 274 -9.57 -8.99 -5.85
CA TYR A 274 -9.51 -8.98 -7.30
C TYR A 274 -10.84 -8.49 -7.86
N ASN A 275 -10.80 -7.34 -8.52
CA ASN A 275 -11.93 -6.69 -9.15
C ASN A 275 -11.58 -6.34 -10.60
N LYS A 276 -11.69 -7.31 -11.49
CA LYS A 276 -11.47 -7.08 -12.92
C LYS A 276 -12.63 -6.30 -13.52
N VAL A 277 -12.37 -5.05 -13.92
CA VAL A 277 -13.33 -4.21 -14.64
C VAL A 277 -12.89 -4.05 -16.09
N SER A 278 -13.83 -4.23 -17.02
CA SER A 278 -13.64 -4.02 -18.45
C SER A 278 -14.84 -3.29 -19.04
N PHE A 279 -14.60 -2.52 -20.10
CA PHE A 279 -15.64 -1.79 -20.82
C PHE A 279 -15.73 -2.27 -22.26
N ALA A 280 -16.94 -2.26 -22.82
CA ALA A 280 -17.23 -2.84 -24.13
C ALA A 280 -16.48 -2.13 -25.28
N ASP A 281 -16.19 -0.83 -25.12
CA ASP A 281 -15.51 0.01 -26.10
C ASP A 281 -14.00 0.15 -25.86
N VAL A 282 -13.41 -0.72 -25.02
CA VAL A 282 -11.98 -0.74 -24.70
C VAL A 282 -11.37 -2.05 -25.17
N ALA A 283 -10.72 -2.03 -26.34
CA ALA A 283 -10.03 -3.18 -26.88
C ALA A 283 -8.90 -3.65 -25.95
N ALA A 284 -8.66 -4.96 -25.88
CA ALA A 284 -7.58 -5.56 -25.09
C ALA A 284 -6.18 -5.09 -25.52
N THR A 285 -6.01 -4.73 -26.79
CA THR A 285 -4.76 -4.25 -27.37
C THR A 285 -4.58 -2.72 -27.28
N ALA A 286 -5.56 -1.99 -26.77
CA ALA A 286 -5.46 -0.55 -26.65
C ALA A 286 -4.39 -0.15 -25.62
N TRP A 287 -3.60 0.88 -25.93
CA TRP A 287 -2.54 1.36 -25.04
C TRP A 287 -3.05 1.77 -23.64
N TYR A 288 -4.30 2.23 -23.57
CA TYR A 288 -4.98 2.63 -22.33
C TYR A 288 -5.74 1.48 -21.64
N ASN A 289 -5.73 0.24 -22.17
CA ASN A 289 -6.53 -0.86 -21.63
C ASN A 289 -6.27 -1.09 -20.13
N LYS A 290 -4.98 -1.19 -19.76
CA LYS A 290 -4.53 -1.36 -18.38
C LYS A 290 -4.96 -0.21 -17.48
N ALA A 291 -4.71 1.02 -17.92
CA ALA A 291 -5.05 2.22 -17.17
C ALA A 291 -6.57 2.33 -16.92
N VAL A 292 -7.39 2.03 -17.93
CA VAL A 292 -8.85 2.03 -17.80
C VAL A 292 -9.33 0.93 -16.86
N GLY A 293 -8.78 -0.28 -16.97
CA GLY A 293 -9.06 -1.38 -16.05
C GLY A 293 -8.68 -1.03 -14.60
N PHE A 294 -7.53 -0.39 -14.40
CA PHE A 294 -7.04 0.05 -13.10
C PHE A 294 -7.99 1.05 -12.43
N VAL A 295 -8.38 2.12 -13.13
CA VAL A 295 -9.27 3.15 -12.56
C VAL A 295 -10.70 2.63 -12.36
N GLY A 296 -11.14 1.69 -13.20
CA GLY A 296 -12.42 0.99 -13.03
C GLY A 296 -12.42 0.08 -11.80
N ALA A 297 -11.37 -0.72 -11.63
CA ALA A 297 -11.20 -1.66 -10.50
C ALA A 297 -11.24 -0.94 -9.13
N ARG A 298 -10.80 0.32 -9.08
CA ARG A 298 -10.76 1.18 -7.88
C ARG A 298 -11.96 2.11 -7.73
N SER A 299 -12.99 1.95 -8.58
CA SER A 299 -14.19 2.80 -8.57
C SER A 299 -13.91 4.31 -8.74
N ILE A 300 -12.75 4.67 -9.31
CA ILE A 300 -12.43 6.06 -9.67
C ILE A 300 -13.40 6.54 -10.75
N THR A 301 -13.81 5.64 -11.63
CA THR A 301 -14.81 5.87 -12.67
C THR A 301 -15.70 4.65 -12.86
N THR A 302 -16.96 4.89 -13.22
CA THR A 302 -17.95 3.86 -13.56
C THR A 302 -18.22 3.80 -15.06
N GLY A 303 -17.42 4.50 -15.87
CA GLY A 303 -17.67 4.67 -17.30
C GLY A 303 -18.68 5.78 -17.60
N THR A 304 -19.26 5.73 -18.79
CA THR A 304 -20.24 6.71 -19.32
C THR A 304 -21.65 6.12 -19.47
N GLY A 305 -21.85 4.88 -18.99
CA GLY A 305 -23.11 4.14 -19.09
C GLY A 305 -23.07 3.04 -20.17
N ASN A 306 -24.06 2.14 -20.14
CA ASN A 306 -24.20 1.03 -21.10
C ASN A 306 -22.95 0.14 -21.24
N GLY A 307 -22.13 0.03 -20.17
CA GLY A 307 -20.88 -0.74 -20.19
C GLY A 307 -19.72 -0.07 -20.94
N ASN A 308 -19.84 1.21 -21.31
CA ASN A 308 -18.81 1.95 -22.04
C ASN A 308 -17.94 2.84 -21.14
N PHE A 309 -16.70 3.05 -21.56
CA PHE A 309 -15.77 4.00 -20.96
C PHE A 309 -15.68 5.32 -21.75
N SER A 310 -15.90 5.25 -23.07
CA SER A 310 -15.72 6.33 -24.05
C SER A 310 -14.30 6.89 -24.09
N PRO A 311 -13.27 6.07 -24.38
CA PRO A 311 -11.86 6.44 -24.21
C PRO A 311 -11.44 7.68 -25.00
N ASN A 312 -11.99 7.87 -26.19
CA ASN A 312 -11.64 8.98 -27.09
C ASN A 312 -12.49 10.25 -26.85
N ALA A 313 -13.50 10.19 -25.98
CA ALA A 313 -14.31 11.37 -25.68
C ALA A 313 -13.46 12.40 -24.94
N LYS A 314 -13.67 13.68 -25.28
CA LYS A 314 -13.08 14.79 -24.54
C LYS A 314 -13.70 14.88 -23.15
N LEU A 315 -12.87 15.11 -22.15
CA LEU A 315 -13.30 15.13 -20.76
C LEU A 315 -13.74 16.54 -20.35
N THR A 316 -14.86 16.65 -19.66
CA THR A 316 -15.31 17.92 -19.09
C THR A 316 -14.55 18.24 -17.79
N ARG A 317 -14.50 19.51 -17.40
CA ARG A 317 -13.91 19.94 -16.11
C ARG A 317 -14.59 19.30 -14.91
N GLY A 318 -15.90 19.06 -14.98
CA GLY A 318 -16.68 18.38 -13.94
C GLY A 318 -16.34 16.89 -13.84
N ASP A 319 -16.25 16.19 -14.98
CA ASP A 319 -15.89 14.77 -14.98
C ASP A 319 -14.47 14.53 -14.48
N PHE A 320 -13.52 15.37 -14.91
CA PHE A 320 -12.15 15.30 -14.43
C PHE A 320 -12.08 15.49 -12.93
N LEU A 321 -12.79 16.49 -12.40
CA LEU A 321 -12.81 16.76 -10.97
C LEU A 321 -13.32 15.54 -10.19
N VAL A 322 -14.42 14.92 -10.62
CA VAL A 322 -14.95 13.73 -9.93
C VAL A 322 -13.95 12.58 -9.95
N MET A 323 -13.30 12.32 -11.10
CA MET A 323 -12.26 11.28 -11.19
C MET A 323 -11.08 11.59 -10.27
N LEU A 324 -10.59 12.83 -10.27
CA LEU A 324 -9.47 13.26 -9.43
C LEU A 324 -9.80 13.13 -7.94
N MET A 325 -10.97 13.62 -7.52
CA MET A 325 -11.36 13.59 -6.11
C MET A 325 -11.54 12.15 -5.61
N ARG A 326 -12.08 11.24 -6.45
CA ARG A 326 -12.15 9.81 -6.11
C ARG A 326 -10.78 9.14 -6.08
N ALA A 327 -9.89 9.48 -6.99
CA ALA A 327 -8.52 8.96 -7.04
C ALA A 327 -7.74 9.23 -5.75
N TYR A 328 -7.96 10.39 -5.13
CA TYR A 328 -7.31 10.79 -3.87
C TYR A 328 -8.24 10.70 -2.65
N GLN A 329 -9.34 9.94 -2.76
CA GLN A 329 -10.33 9.72 -1.69
C GLN A 329 -10.85 10.99 -1.00
N ILE A 330 -10.88 12.12 -1.71
CA ILE A 330 -11.41 13.38 -1.21
C ILE A 330 -12.94 13.32 -1.29
N VAL A 331 -13.56 13.32 -0.11
CA VAL A 331 -15.02 13.17 0.02
C VAL A 331 -15.76 14.43 -0.44
N PRO A 332 -16.94 14.29 -1.08
CA PRO A 332 -17.76 15.43 -1.45
C PRO A 332 -18.35 16.11 -0.19
N ASP A 333 -18.59 17.42 -0.27
CA ASP A 333 -19.31 18.14 0.78
C ASP A 333 -20.82 17.91 0.64
N ASP A 334 -21.49 17.55 1.74
CA ASP A 334 -22.95 17.48 1.79
C ASP A 334 -23.59 18.87 1.69
N ASN A 335 -22.94 19.88 2.28
CA ASN A 335 -23.39 21.26 2.28
C ASN A 335 -22.73 22.06 1.15
N GLN A 336 -23.53 22.45 0.17
CA GLN A 336 -23.08 23.13 -1.05
C GLN A 336 -23.35 24.65 -1.05
N LEU A 337 -23.62 25.26 0.11
CA LEU A 337 -24.01 26.67 0.21
C LEU A 337 -22.95 27.66 -0.33
N ASN A 338 -21.67 27.30 -0.32
CA ASN A 338 -20.56 28.17 -0.76
C ASN A 338 -19.94 27.77 -2.11
N ASN A 339 -20.73 27.18 -3.01
CA ASN A 339 -20.24 26.68 -4.30
C ASN A 339 -20.04 27.79 -5.36
N PHE A 340 -19.60 27.43 -6.57
CA PHE A 340 -19.63 28.29 -7.75
C PHE A 340 -21.07 28.49 -8.25
N ILE A 341 -21.37 29.63 -8.88
CA ILE A 341 -22.74 29.97 -9.31
C ILE A 341 -23.28 29.03 -10.38
N ASP A 342 -22.41 28.32 -11.09
CA ASP A 342 -22.71 27.37 -12.15
C ASP A 342 -22.48 25.92 -11.72
N ALA A 343 -22.34 25.64 -10.42
CA ALA A 343 -22.20 24.28 -9.91
C ALA A 343 -23.48 23.43 -10.11
N GLY A 344 -24.65 24.08 -10.12
CA GLY A 344 -25.94 23.41 -10.22
C GLY A 344 -26.17 22.36 -9.12
N SER A 345 -26.99 21.35 -9.41
CA SER A 345 -27.32 20.24 -8.50
C SER A 345 -26.97 18.87 -9.14
N SER A 346 -25.80 18.78 -9.77
CA SER A 346 -25.34 17.59 -10.50
C SER A 346 -24.47 16.66 -9.64
N TYR A 347 -24.10 15.49 -10.17
CA TYR A 347 -23.25 14.49 -9.50
C TYR A 347 -21.87 15.02 -9.08
N TYR A 348 -21.38 16.09 -9.71
CA TYR A 348 -20.11 16.74 -9.37
C TYR A 348 -20.26 17.85 -8.31
N ALA A 349 -21.47 18.29 -7.96
CA ALA A 349 -21.66 19.52 -7.19
C ALA A 349 -21.05 19.46 -5.77
N GLY A 350 -21.22 18.34 -5.07
CA GLY A 350 -20.59 18.12 -3.75
C GLY A 350 -19.06 18.03 -3.82
N TYR A 351 -18.53 17.38 -4.87
CA TYR A 351 -17.07 17.35 -5.12
C TYR A 351 -16.54 18.74 -5.46
N LEU A 352 -17.28 19.53 -6.22
CA LEU A 352 -16.90 20.89 -6.58
C LEU A 352 -16.91 21.83 -5.37
N ALA A 353 -17.87 21.67 -4.46
CA ALA A 353 -17.88 22.39 -3.19
C ALA A 353 -16.63 22.06 -2.35
N ALA A 354 -16.31 20.77 -2.19
CA ALA A 354 -15.11 20.32 -1.48
C ALA A 354 -13.83 20.85 -2.14
N ALA A 355 -13.72 20.76 -3.48
CA ALA A 355 -12.57 21.23 -4.22
C ALA A 355 -12.37 22.75 -4.08
N LYS A 356 -13.45 23.54 -4.07
CA LYS A 356 -13.40 24.98 -3.81
C LYS A 356 -12.95 25.29 -2.39
N ARG A 357 -13.53 24.60 -1.39
CA ARG A 357 -13.19 24.77 0.03
C ARG A 357 -11.73 24.43 0.33
N LEU A 358 -11.20 23.39 -0.32
CA LEU A 358 -9.83 22.93 -0.16
C LEU A 358 -8.81 23.72 -1.00
N GLY A 359 -9.25 24.66 -1.84
CA GLY A 359 -8.37 25.39 -2.75
C GLY A 359 -7.83 24.54 -3.91
N ILE A 360 -8.46 23.39 -4.20
CA ILE A 360 -8.15 22.57 -5.36
C ILE A 360 -8.62 23.27 -6.64
N ALA A 361 -9.82 23.85 -6.61
CA ALA A 361 -10.44 24.55 -7.73
C ALA A 361 -10.68 26.03 -7.42
N GLU A 362 -10.09 26.93 -8.22
CA GLU A 362 -10.26 28.40 -8.10
C GLU A 362 -11.32 28.96 -9.07
N GLY A 363 -11.78 28.15 -10.02
CA GLY A 363 -12.76 28.56 -11.04
C GLY A 363 -12.14 29.22 -12.28
N THR A 364 -12.98 29.88 -13.07
CA THR A 364 -12.61 30.56 -14.32
C THR A 364 -12.84 32.08 -14.26
N GLY A 365 -13.16 32.60 -13.06
CA GLY A 365 -13.51 34.00 -12.81
C GLY A 365 -15.02 34.18 -12.57
N ASN A 366 -15.42 35.35 -12.05
CA ASN A 366 -16.83 35.70 -11.77
C ASN A 366 -17.60 34.64 -10.95
N ASN A 367 -16.91 33.95 -10.03
CA ASN A 367 -17.43 32.84 -9.24
C ASN A 367 -18.02 31.68 -10.09
N ARG A 368 -17.45 31.41 -11.28
CA ARG A 368 -17.79 30.27 -12.16
C ARG A 368 -16.70 29.21 -12.17
N TYR A 369 -17.07 27.98 -12.52
CA TYR A 369 -16.15 26.85 -12.73
C TYR A 369 -16.17 26.30 -14.16
N ASP A 370 -17.26 26.51 -14.91
CA ASP A 370 -17.54 25.95 -16.23
C ASP A 370 -17.45 24.41 -16.27
N PRO A 371 -18.27 23.67 -15.47
CA PRO A 371 -18.11 22.22 -15.30
C PRO A 371 -18.33 21.41 -16.57
N THR A 372 -19.13 21.90 -17.52
CA THR A 372 -19.46 21.18 -18.77
C THR A 372 -18.48 21.46 -19.91
N ARG A 373 -17.58 22.43 -19.74
CA ARG A 373 -16.56 22.75 -20.75
C ARG A 373 -15.46 21.69 -20.74
N GLU A 374 -14.94 21.37 -21.91
CA GLU A 374 -13.75 20.53 -22.05
C GLU A 374 -12.57 21.10 -21.26
N ILE A 375 -11.88 20.22 -20.53
CA ILE A 375 -10.72 20.60 -19.74
C ILE A 375 -9.46 20.64 -20.61
N THR A 376 -8.71 21.74 -20.51
CA THR A 376 -7.38 21.85 -21.12
C THR A 376 -6.32 21.14 -20.28
N ARG A 377 -5.20 20.75 -20.89
CA ARG A 377 -4.12 20.05 -20.18
C ARG A 377 -3.54 20.87 -19.03
N GLN A 378 -3.35 22.18 -19.21
CA GLN A 378 -2.84 23.04 -18.13
C GLN A 378 -3.83 23.18 -16.96
N GLU A 379 -5.14 23.16 -17.21
CA GLU A 379 -6.16 23.15 -16.15
C GLU A 379 -6.16 21.82 -15.41
N MET A 380 -6.11 20.72 -16.15
CA MET A 380 -6.05 19.37 -15.62
C MET A 380 -4.87 19.17 -14.67
N PHE A 381 -3.67 19.57 -15.10
CA PHE A 381 -2.46 19.45 -14.29
C PHE A 381 -2.42 20.44 -13.12
N THR A 382 -3.07 21.60 -13.23
CA THR A 382 -3.19 22.52 -12.10
C THR A 382 -4.10 21.96 -11.01
N LEU A 383 -5.26 21.40 -11.38
CA LEU A 383 -6.15 20.72 -10.44
C LEU A 383 -5.47 19.51 -9.79
N LEU A 384 -4.75 18.69 -10.56
CA LEU A 384 -3.97 17.57 -10.04
C LEU A 384 -2.89 18.04 -9.05
N TYR A 385 -2.10 19.05 -9.41
CA TYR A 385 -1.08 19.62 -8.52
C TYR A 385 -1.69 20.10 -7.21
N ASN A 386 -2.82 20.82 -7.26
CA ASN A 386 -3.47 21.31 -6.06
C ASN A 386 -4.03 20.18 -5.19
N ALA A 387 -4.61 19.13 -5.80
CA ALA A 387 -5.07 17.96 -5.05
C ALA A 387 -3.91 17.25 -4.34
N LEU A 388 -2.80 16.99 -5.05
CA LEU A 388 -1.59 16.42 -4.46
C LEU A 388 -1.02 17.29 -3.35
N LYS A 389 -1.04 18.62 -3.52
CA LYS A 389 -0.56 19.57 -2.52
C LYS A 389 -1.41 19.55 -1.25
N VAL A 390 -2.73 19.52 -1.38
CA VAL A 390 -3.65 19.48 -0.24
C VAL A 390 -3.54 18.16 0.51
N SER A 391 -3.22 17.07 -0.19
CA SER A 391 -3.02 15.75 0.42
C SER A 391 -1.60 15.49 0.94
N ASP A 392 -0.67 16.46 0.86
CA ASP A 392 0.77 16.27 1.16
C ASP A 392 1.41 15.11 0.35
N GLU A 393 0.89 14.86 -0.86
CA GLU A 393 1.28 13.77 -1.76
C GLU A 393 2.12 14.25 -2.97
N LEU A 394 2.63 15.47 -2.92
CA LEU A 394 3.51 15.97 -3.98
C LEU A 394 4.78 15.13 -4.07
N PRO A 395 5.07 14.49 -5.23
CA PRO A 395 6.27 13.69 -5.36
C PRO A 395 7.53 14.55 -5.42
N GLN A 396 8.67 13.93 -5.14
CA GLN A 396 9.97 14.59 -5.19
C GLN A 396 10.31 15.04 -6.62
N SER A 397 10.80 16.27 -6.76
CA SER A 397 11.21 16.87 -8.03
C SER A 397 12.64 16.45 -8.41
N ASN A 398 12.82 15.22 -8.88
CA ASN A 398 14.15 14.64 -9.16
C ASN A 398 14.27 13.99 -10.54
N SER A 399 13.36 14.27 -11.48
CA SER A 399 13.40 13.66 -12.82
C SER A 399 14.56 14.16 -13.70
N GLY A 400 15.20 15.27 -13.32
CA GLY A 400 16.21 15.96 -14.13
C GLY A 400 15.64 16.70 -15.34
N LYS A 401 14.34 16.58 -15.64
CA LYS A 401 13.67 17.36 -16.68
C LYS A 401 13.39 18.78 -16.19
N ARG A 402 13.36 19.73 -17.13
CA ARG A 402 13.01 21.13 -16.86
C ARG A 402 11.90 21.56 -17.79
N LEU A 403 11.10 22.53 -17.35
CA LEU A 403 10.04 23.09 -18.19
C LEU A 403 10.60 23.70 -19.49
N SER A 404 11.80 24.27 -19.44
CA SER A 404 12.50 24.84 -20.59
C SER A 404 12.92 23.81 -21.65
N SER A 405 12.79 22.51 -21.37
CA SER A 405 13.03 21.44 -22.36
C SER A 405 11.88 21.28 -23.35
N PHE A 406 10.77 21.99 -23.18
CA PHE A 406 9.60 21.91 -24.05
C PHE A 406 9.47 23.15 -24.91
N SER A 407 9.31 22.94 -26.21
CA SER A 407 9.27 24.01 -27.23
C SER A 407 8.06 24.95 -27.10
N ASP A 408 6.99 24.51 -26.42
CA ASP A 408 5.76 25.26 -26.21
C ASP A 408 5.57 25.73 -24.75
N ALA A 409 6.65 25.73 -23.96
CA ALA A 409 6.60 26.17 -22.56
C ALA A 409 6.13 27.62 -22.39
N GLU A 410 6.35 28.48 -23.38
CA GLU A 410 5.89 29.87 -23.40
C GLU A 410 4.37 30.01 -23.61
N HIS A 411 3.71 28.99 -24.14
CA HIS A 411 2.25 28.96 -24.31
C HIS A 411 1.50 28.58 -23.02
N ILE A 412 2.22 28.25 -21.94
CA ILE A 412 1.62 27.95 -20.64
C ILE A 412 1.12 29.25 -20.01
N ALA A 413 -0.15 29.30 -19.64
CA ALA A 413 -0.71 30.45 -18.97
C ALA A 413 0.01 30.70 -17.63
N SER A 414 0.18 31.98 -17.26
CA SER A 414 0.98 32.36 -16.09
C SER A 414 0.53 31.68 -14.80
N TRP A 415 -0.78 31.49 -14.62
CA TRP A 415 -1.37 30.80 -13.46
C TRP A 415 -1.06 29.30 -13.41
N ALA A 416 -0.85 28.65 -14.56
CA ALA A 416 -0.52 27.23 -14.64
C ALA A 416 0.99 26.96 -14.59
N LYS A 417 1.83 27.99 -14.71
CA LYS A 417 3.27 27.83 -14.88
C LYS A 417 3.93 27.13 -13.68
N GLY A 418 3.48 27.43 -12.46
CA GLY A 418 4.00 26.81 -11.24
C GLY A 418 3.70 25.31 -11.17
N SER A 419 2.42 24.94 -11.33
CA SER A 419 1.97 23.55 -11.31
C SER A 419 2.61 22.72 -12.42
N MET A 420 2.64 23.27 -13.65
CA MET A 420 3.26 22.62 -14.80
C MET A 420 4.77 22.41 -14.60
N THR A 421 5.50 23.42 -14.11
CA THR A 421 6.93 23.29 -13.80
C THR A 421 7.15 22.14 -12.83
N PHE A 422 6.43 22.14 -11.71
CA PHE A 422 6.62 21.13 -10.67
C PHE A 422 6.37 19.72 -11.20
N LEU A 423 5.26 19.51 -11.89
CA LEU A 423 4.87 18.19 -12.38
C LEU A 423 5.78 17.69 -13.52
N VAL A 424 6.40 18.58 -14.29
CA VAL A 424 7.48 18.23 -15.23
C VAL A 424 8.74 17.81 -14.46
N GLU A 425 9.18 18.59 -13.48
CA GLU A 425 10.40 18.32 -12.70
C GLU A 425 10.28 17.05 -11.84
N ALA A 426 9.06 16.72 -11.39
CA ALA A 426 8.75 15.46 -10.72
C ALA A 426 8.56 14.27 -11.70
N GLY A 427 8.68 14.50 -13.01
CA GLY A 427 8.52 13.44 -14.02
C GLY A 427 7.11 12.86 -14.10
N ILE A 428 6.10 13.58 -13.61
CA ILE A 428 4.68 13.24 -13.80
C ILE A 428 4.27 13.56 -15.24
N ILE A 429 4.75 14.70 -15.77
CA ILE A 429 4.45 15.14 -17.14
C ILE A 429 5.68 14.92 -18.02
N GLY A 430 5.54 14.01 -18.98
CA GLY A 430 6.60 13.70 -19.94
C GLY A 430 6.57 14.53 -21.22
N GLY A 431 5.40 15.04 -21.60
CA GLY A 431 5.12 15.60 -22.93
C GLY A 431 5.23 14.57 -24.06
N SER A 432 5.05 15.03 -25.30
CA SER A 432 5.24 14.24 -26.53
C SER A 432 5.89 15.11 -27.57
N ALA A 433 6.88 14.58 -28.32
CA ALA A 433 7.62 15.31 -29.35
C ALA A 433 8.11 16.70 -28.86
N GLU A 434 8.65 16.75 -27.64
CA GLU A 434 9.15 17.98 -27.00
C GLU A 434 8.08 19.08 -26.80
N GLN A 435 6.80 18.69 -26.71
CA GLN A 435 5.67 19.57 -26.44
C GLN A 435 4.81 19.09 -25.27
N LEU A 436 4.23 20.05 -24.54
CA LEU A 436 3.28 19.82 -23.44
C LEU A 436 1.82 19.99 -23.89
N THR A 437 1.61 20.78 -24.94
CA THR A 437 0.33 21.18 -25.54
C THR A 437 -0.66 21.77 -24.52
N PRO A 438 -0.28 22.82 -23.76
CA PRO A 438 -0.98 23.23 -22.55
C PRO A 438 -2.46 23.61 -22.77
N ALA A 439 -2.78 24.23 -23.91
CA ALA A 439 -4.14 24.66 -24.26
C ALA A 439 -5.00 23.55 -24.91
N SER A 440 -4.41 22.42 -25.28
CA SER A 440 -5.15 21.30 -25.90
C SER A 440 -6.02 20.58 -24.87
N THR A 441 -7.10 19.95 -25.33
CA THR A 441 -8.02 19.18 -24.47
C THR A 441 -7.63 17.71 -24.39
N ALA A 442 -7.85 17.09 -23.23
CA ALA A 442 -7.50 15.70 -22.97
C ALA A 442 -8.69 14.75 -23.17
N THR A 443 -8.39 13.53 -23.61
CA THR A 443 -9.35 12.42 -23.71
C THR A 443 -9.48 11.68 -22.38
N ARG A 444 -10.58 10.95 -22.21
CA ARG A 444 -10.81 10.09 -21.02
C ARG A 444 -9.71 9.05 -20.82
N ALA A 445 -9.18 8.49 -21.91
CA ALA A 445 -8.10 7.52 -21.88
C ALA A 445 -6.77 8.11 -21.35
N GLU A 446 -6.41 9.32 -21.80
CA GLU A 446 -5.19 9.99 -21.33
C GLU A 446 -5.25 10.29 -19.83
N ILE A 447 -6.42 10.67 -19.31
CA ILE A 447 -6.58 10.91 -17.87
C ILE A 447 -6.49 9.62 -17.07
N ALA A 448 -7.10 8.53 -17.54
CA ALA A 448 -6.94 7.24 -16.89
C ALA A 448 -5.46 6.84 -16.82
N GLN A 449 -4.68 7.09 -17.88
CA GLN A 449 -3.25 6.82 -17.91
C GLN A 449 -2.46 7.68 -16.91
N VAL A 450 -2.77 8.97 -16.81
CA VAL A 450 -2.12 9.86 -15.83
C VAL A 450 -2.38 9.36 -14.40
N LEU A 451 -3.64 9.06 -14.06
CA LEU A 451 -4.00 8.57 -12.72
C LEU A 451 -3.37 7.20 -12.44
N TYR A 452 -3.37 6.28 -13.42
CA TYR A 452 -2.71 4.99 -13.29
C TYR A 452 -1.22 5.15 -12.98
N ASN A 453 -0.50 5.97 -13.76
CA ASN A 453 0.93 6.21 -13.58
C ASN A 453 1.29 6.86 -12.24
N LEU A 454 0.34 7.49 -11.56
CA LEU A 454 0.55 8.12 -10.24
C LEU A 454 0.24 7.15 -9.11
N LEU A 455 -0.88 6.43 -9.23
CA LEU A 455 -1.41 5.57 -8.19
C LEU A 455 -0.78 4.16 -8.19
N SER A 456 -0.05 3.78 -9.24
CA SER A 456 0.63 2.48 -9.35
C SER A 456 2.15 2.56 -9.11
N ARG A 457 2.62 3.60 -8.40
CA ARG A 457 4.04 3.84 -8.12
C ARG A 457 4.47 3.28 -6.77
#